data_AF-A0A4P9W047-F1
#
_entry.id   AF-A0A4P9W047-F1
#
_cell.length_a   1.000
_cell.length_b   1.000
_cell.length_c   1.000
_cell.angle_alpha   90.00
_cell.angle_beta   90.00
_cell.angle_gamma   90.00
#
_symmetry.space_group_name_H-M   'P 1'
#
loop_
_entity.id
_entity.type
_entity.pdbx_description
1 polymer ?
#
loop_
_entity_poly.entity_id
_entity_poly.type
_entity_poly.pdbx_seq_one_letter_code
_entity_poly.pdbx_strand_id
1 'polypeptide(L)'
;MDRLREKGYDAPLRAYLASNRPFMGICVGLQCLFTGSDESPNVAGLGLIPSRVEAFSSSSKAVPHMGWNAASVASSSSSPHARINHDGLSARYYF
;
A
#
# COMPACT_ATOMS: atom_id res chain seq x y z
N MET A 1 -3.10 -10.36 7.85
CA MET A 1 -4.56 -10.07 7.93
C MET A 1 -5.19 -10.55 9.24
N ASP A 2 -4.63 -11.56 9.89
CA ASP A 2 -5.27 -12.23 11.03
C ASP A 2 -5.61 -11.28 12.18
N ARG A 3 -4.68 -10.39 12.57
CA ARG A 3 -4.95 -9.37 13.60
C ARG A 3 -6.12 -8.44 13.27
N LEU A 4 -6.34 -8.11 12.00
CA LEU A 4 -7.47 -7.28 11.57
C LEU A 4 -8.80 -8.02 11.78
N ARG A 5 -8.81 -9.32 11.46
CA ARG A 5 -9.97 -10.21 11.59
C ARG A 5 -10.27 -10.54 13.05
N GLU A 6 -9.25 -10.91 13.82
CA GLU A 6 -9.34 -11.19 15.26
C GLU A 6 -9.93 -10.01 16.03
N LYS A 7 -9.55 -8.78 15.65
CA LYS A 7 -10.07 -7.56 16.28
C LYS A 7 -11.43 -7.11 15.73
N GLY A 8 -12.02 -7.84 14.78
CA GLY A 8 -13.30 -7.52 14.17
C GLY A 8 -13.29 -6.28 13.27
N TYR A 9 -12.12 -5.87 12.76
CA TYR A 9 -11.98 -4.68 11.92
C TYR A 9 -12.16 -4.93 10.42
N ASP A 10 -12.19 -6.18 9.96
CA ASP A 10 -12.32 -6.52 8.53
C ASP A 10 -13.64 -6.00 7.93
N ALA A 11 -14.78 -6.34 8.56
CA ALA A 11 -16.09 -5.90 8.10
C ALA A 11 -16.29 -4.36 8.08
N PRO A 12 -16.02 -3.60 9.17
CA PRO A 12 -16.16 -2.15 9.14
C PRO A 12 -15.18 -1.47 8.19
N LEU A 13 -13.97 -2.03 8.01
CA LEU A 13 -13.02 -1.51 7.03
C LEU A 13 -13.53 -1.68 5.60
N ARG A 14 -14.07 -2.86 5.25
CA ARG A 14 -14.69 -3.08 3.94
C ARG A 14 -15.87 -2.15 3.69
N ALA A 15 -16.73 -1.95 4.68
CA ALA A 15 -17.84 -1.01 4.59
C ALA A 15 -17.35 0.44 4.38
N TYR A 16 -16.29 0.85 5.10
CA TYR A 16 -15.68 2.16 4.91
C TYR A 16 -15.10 2.33 3.49
N LEU A 17 -14.36 1.33 3.00
CA LEU A 17 -13.80 1.35 1.65
C LEU A 17 -14.88 1.41 0.55
N ALA A 18 -16.02 0.74 0.76
CA ALA A 18 -17.16 0.79 -0.16
C ALA A 18 -17.92 2.14 -0.11
N SER A 19 -17.74 2.95 0.94
CA SER A 19 -18.48 4.21 1.13
C SER A 19 -17.94 5.39 0.31
N ASN A 20 -16.96 5.18 -0.55
CA ASN A 20 -16.31 6.21 -1.37
C ASN A 20 -15.75 7.40 -0.56
N ARG A 21 -15.26 7.11 0.66
CA ARG A 21 -14.65 8.09 1.55
C ARG A 21 -13.12 8.02 1.45
N PRO A 22 -12.40 9.13 1.68
CA PRO A 22 -10.93 9.12 1.69
C PRO A 22 -10.37 8.08 2.68
N PHE A 23 -9.43 7.28 2.19
CA PHE A 23 -8.73 6.24 2.95
C PHE A 23 -7.23 6.39 2.75
N MET A 24 -6.43 6.18 3.80
CA MET A 24 -4.97 6.22 3.74
C MET A 24 -4.41 4.93 4.34
N GLY A 25 -3.80 4.09 3.50
CA GLY A 25 -3.03 2.92 3.93
C GLY A 25 -1.55 3.25 4.02
N ILE A 26 -0.90 2.89 5.14
CA ILE A 26 0.53 3.13 5.36
C ILE A 26 1.23 1.78 5.51
N CYS A 27 2.32 1.57 4.76
CA CYS A 27 3.12 0.34 4.78
C CYS A 27 2.23 -0.91 4.60
N VAL A 28 2.13 -1.78 5.60
CA VAL A 28 1.27 -2.96 5.57
C VAL A 28 -0.20 -2.61 5.36
N GLY A 29 -0.66 -1.44 5.83
CA GLY A 29 -2.02 -0.96 5.58
C GLY A 29 -2.33 -0.75 4.10
N LEU A 30 -1.34 -0.32 3.31
CA LEU A 30 -1.46 -0.26 1.85
C LEU A 30 -1.44 -1.67 1.24
N GLN A 31 -0.51 -2.52 1.68
CA GLN A 31 -0.36 -3.88 1.18
C GLN A 31 -1.61 -4.74 1.42
N CYS A 32 -2.34 -4.51 2.51
CA CYS A 32 -3.61 -5.18 2.79
C CYS A 32 -4.67 -4.98 1.70
N LEU A 33 -4.59 -3.92 0.88
CA LEU A 33 -5.55 -3.67 -0.21
C LEU A 33 -5.42 -4.65 -1.38
N PHE A 34 -4.27 -5.31 -1.51
CA PHE A 34 -3.99 -6.31 -2.55
C PHE A 34 -4.68 -7.65 -2.26
N THR A 35 -4.59 -8.61 -3.19
CA THR A 35 -5.20 -9.94 -3.01
C THR A 35 -4.43 -10.81 -2.00
N GLY A 36 -3.14 -10.54 -1.78
CA GLY A 36 -2.27 -11.25 -0.85
C GLY A 36 -0.83 -10.78 -0.96
N SER A 37 0.09 -11.46 -0.26
CA SER A 37 1.52 -11.18 -0.26
C SER A 37 2.35 -12.45 -0.23
N ASP A 38 3.50 -12.49 -0.91
CA ASP A 38 4.44 -13.62 -0.84
C ASP A 38 4.96 -13.89 0.58
N GLU A 39 4.98 -12.86 1.44
CA GLU A 39 5.32 -13.00 2.86
C GLU A 39 4.31 -13.88 3.62
N SER A 40 3.08 -14.02 3.11
CA SER A 40 2.04 -14.86 3.70
C SER A 40 1.24 -15.57 2.60
N PRO A 41 1.79 -16.64 2.00
CA PRO A 41 1.23 -17.33 0.82
C PRO A 41 -0.26 -17.65 0.92
N ASN A 42 -0.68 -18.13 2.10
CA ASN A 42 -2.02 -18.65 2.37
C ASN A 42 -3.00 -17.61 2.97
N VAL A 43 -2.58 -16.35 3.08
CA VAL A 43 -3.40 -15.30 3.71
C VAL A 43 -3.93 -14.35 2.64
N ALA A 44 -5.25 -14.41 2.41
CA ALA A 44 -5.93 -13.48 1.52
C ALA A 44 -6.02 -12.07 2.12
N GLY A 45 -5.69 -11.06 1.32
CA GLY A 45 -5.86 -9.63 1.61
C GLY A 45 -7.31 -9.15 1.46
N LEU A 46 -7.50 -7.84 1.33
CA LEU A 46 -8.82 -7.25 1.11
C LEU A 46 -9.29 -7.42 -0.34
N GLY A 47 -8.36 -7.51 -1.29
CA GLY A 47 -8.63 -7.83 -2.69
C GLY A 47 -9.22 -6.67 -3.51
N LEU A 48 -8.97 -5.42 -3.11
CA LEU A 48 -9.39 -4.24 -3.89
C LEU A 48 -8.51 -4.02 -5.11
N ILE A 49 -7.22 -4.30 -4.98
CA ILE A 49 -6.26 -4.26 -6.09
C ILE A 49 -6.04 -5.71 -6.54
N PRO A 50 -6.36 -6.08 -7.80
CA PRO A 50 -6.31 -7.45 -8.30
C PRO A 50 -4.88 -7.88 -8.63
N SER A 51 -3.98 -7.77 -7.67
CA SER A 51 -2.56 -8.13 -7.79
C SER A 51 -2.03 -8.58 -6.44
N ARG A 52 -0.88 -9.27 -6.44
CA ARG A 52 -0.21 -9.75 -5.24
C ARG A 52 0.99 -8.86 -4.91
N VAL A 53 1.28 -8.68 -3.63
CA VAL A 53 2.54 -8.06 -3.19
C VAL A 53 3.66 -9.09 -3.27
N GLU A 54 4.67 -8.80 -4.07
CA GLU A 54 5.78 -9.70 -4.34
C GLU A 54 7.08 -9.22 -3.66
N ALA A 55 7.96 -10.17 -3.35
CA ALA A 55 9.28 -9.85 -2.84
C ALA A 55 10.17 -9.24 -3.92
N PHE A 56 10.98 -8.24 -3.55
CA PHE A 56 12.02 -7.73 -4.45
C PHE A 56 13.09 -8.80 -4.71
N SER A 57 13.64 -8.81 -5.93
CA SER A 57 14.81 -9.63 -6.24
C SER A 57 16.05 -9.10 -5.51
N SER A 58 16.76 -10.00 -4.81
CA SER A 58 18.04 -9.71 -4.14
C SER A 58 19.26 -9.97 -5.03
N SER A 59 19.07 -10.23 -6.33
CA SER A 59 20.13 -10.58 -7.28
C SER A 59 21.16 -9.47 -7.51
N SER A 60 20.76 -8.21 -7.36
CA SER A 60 21.61 -7.04 -7.65
C SER A 60 21.60 -5.95 -6.58
N LYS A 61 20.68 -6.03 -5.60
CA LYS A 61 20.48 -5.01 -4.56
C LYS A 61 20.09 -5.68 -3.24
N ALA A 62 20.39 -5.02 -2.13
CA ALA A 62 19.98 -5.48 -0.81
C ALA A 62 18.45 -5.44 -0.66
N VAL A 63 17.91 -6.44 0.05
CA VAL A 63 16.50 -6.58 0.40
C VAL A 63 16.43 -6.84 1.91
N PRO A 64 15.57 -6.14 2.69
CA PRO A 64 14.57 -5.17 2.24
C PRO A 64 15.18 -3.85 1.76
N HIS A 65 14.42 -3.10 0.98
CA HIS A 65 14.77 -1.72 0.66
C HIS A 65 14.60 -0.86 1.91
N MET A 66 15.73 -0.43 2.49
CA MET A 66 15.77 0.43 3.67
C MET A 66 16.46 1.74 3.31
N GLY A 67 15.77 2.86 3.49
CA GLY A 67 16.37 4.17 3.34
C GLY A 67 15.51 5.19 2.59
N TRP A 68 16.16 6.28 2.18
CA TRP A 68 15.50 7.42 1.57
C TRP A 68 15.42 7.28 0.05
N ASN A 69 14.20 7.23 -0.49
CA ASN A 69 13.97 7.16 -1.92
C ASN A 69 13.02 8.28 -2.38
N ALA A 70 13.04 8.59 -3.67
CA ALA A 70 12.16 9.58 -4.26
C ALA A 70 10.92 8.90 -4.85
N ALA A 71 9.76 9.52 -4.72
CA ALA A 71 8.55 9.12 -5.43
C ALA A 71 8.35 10.03 -6.64
N SER A 72 7.96 9.47 -7.78
CA SER A 72 7.45 10.26 -8.91
C SER A 72 5.93 10.13 -8.94
N VAL A 73 5.23 11.26 -8.96
CA VAL A 73 3.79 11.26 -9.14
C VAL A 73 3.52 11.12 -10.63
N ALA A 74 2.92 10.01 -11.04
CA ALA A 74 2.47 9.81 -12.41
C ALA A 74 1.33 10.80 -12.70
N SER A 75 1.67 11.98 -13.25
CA SER A 75 0.72 13.02 -13.59
C SER A 75 -0.20 12.56 -14.71
N SER A 76 -1.47 12.25 -14.39
CA SER A 76 -2.53 12.12 -15.41
C SER A 76 -3.97 12.21 -14.88
N SER A 77 -4.22 12.82 -13.72
CA SER A 77 -5.59 13.24 -13.43
C SER A 77 -5.66 14.43 -12.49
N SER A 78 -6.57 15.34 -12.80
CA SER A 78 -7.07 16.44 -11.99
C SER A 78 -7.83 15.92 -10.76
N SER A 79 -7.22 15.01 -9.99
CA SER A 79 -7.82 14.47 -8.79
C SER A 79 -7.76 15.55 -7.70
N PRO A 80 -8.91 15.97 -7.12
CA PRO A 80 -8.93 16.93 -6.02
C PRO A 80 -8.27 16.40 -4.73
N HIS A 81 -7.80 15.15 -4.74
CA HIS A 81 -7.14 14.47 -3.62
C HIS A 81 -5.63 14.27 -3.84
N ALA A 82 -5.06 14.75 -4.95
CA ALA A 82 -3.62 14.79 -5.16
C ALA A 82 -2.97 15.90 -4.31
N ARG A 83 -2.90 15.69 -2.98
CA ARG A 83 -2.25 16.60 -2.03
C ARG A 83 -1.12 15.90 -1.29
N ILE A 84 -0.25 15.21 -2.03
CA ILE A 84 1.09 14.96 -1.51
C ILE A 84 1.87 16.24 -1.81
N ASN A 85 2.30 16.97 -0.77
CA ASN A 85 3.27 18.04 -0.94
C ASN A 85 4.53 17.41 -1.57
N HIS A 86 4.72 17.67 -2.85
CA HIS A 86 5.75 17.04 -3.66
C HIS A 86 6.58 18.14 -4.30
N ASP A 87 7.79 18.34 -3.80
CA ASP A 87 8.75 19.32 -4.31
C ASP A 87 9.58 18.75 -5.48
N GLY A 88 8.96 17.94 -6.34
CA GLY A 88 9.67 17.20 -7.38
C GLY A 88 10.52 16.05 -6.82
N LEU A 89 11.55 15.64 -7.57
CA LEU A 89 12.50 14.58 -7.15
C LEU A 89 13.44 15.00 -6.00
N SER A 90 13.33 16.23 -5.52
CA SER A 90 14.06 16.70 -4.33
C SER A 90 13.49 16.09 -3.04
N ALA A 91 12.19 15.81 -3.02
CA ALA A 91 11.54 15.18 -1.90
C ALA A 91 12.01 13.73 -1.72
N ARG A 92 12.40 13.38 -0.49
CA ARG A 92 12.83 12.04 -0.10
C ARG A 92 11.90 11.50 0.98
N TYR A 93 11.49 10.26 0.81
CA TYR A 93 10.65 9.53 1.76
C TYR A 93 11.44 8.33 2.28
N TYR A 94 11.32 8.09 3.59
CA TYR A 94 11.89 6.90 4.18
C TYR A 94 10.97 5.71 3.96
N PHE A 95 11.53 4.61 3.48
CA PHE A 95 10.86 3.33 3.28
C PHE A 95 11.46 2.30 4.23
#